data_AF-A0A5K1H7Z8-F1
#
_entry.id   AF-A0A5K1H7Z8-F1
#
_cell.length_a   1.000
_cell.length_b   1.000
_cell.length_c   1.000
_cell.angle_alpha   90.00
_cell.angle_beta   90.00
_cell.angle_gamma   90.00
#
_symmetry.space_group_name_H-M   'P 1'
#
loop_
_entity.id
_entity.type
_entity.pdbx_description
1 polymer ?
#
loop_
_entity_poly.entity_id
_entity_poly.type
_entity_poly.pdbx_seq_one_letter_code
_entity_poly.pdbx_strand_id
1 'polypeptide(L)'
;TKGVTSTPIPNKYAFRIVQNCQIEFDNAKLPLDSLLPGATNYKEGVEKVLKHSRIIVIWNAIGGCIGVYKNALRYTLQSNSSAVLSLAFSWSRRS
;
A
#
# COMPACT_ATOMS: atom_id res chain seq x y z
N THR A 1 -5.24 12.46 -22.55
CA THR A 1 -5.60 11.92 -23.88
C THR A 1 -7.05 12.23 -24.16
N LYS A 2 -7.43 12.58 -25.39
CA LYS A 2 -8.85 12.78 -25.72
C LYS A 2 -9.63 11.47 -25.47
N GLY A 3 -10.80 11.57 -24.84
CA GLY A 3 -11.61 10.40 -24.48
C GLY A 3 -11.17 9.67 -23.22
N VAL A 4 -10.23 10.21 -22.44
CA VAL A 4 -9.84 9.65 -21.12
C VAL A 4 -10.12 10.67 -20.04
N THR A 5 -10.95 10.30 -19.06
CA THR A 5 -11.28 11.13 -17.89
C THR A 5 -10.82 10.43 -16.63
N SER A 6 -10.21 11.18 -15.71
CA SER A 6 -9.73 10.67 -14.42
C SER A 6 -10.31 11.50 -13.28
N THR A 7 -11.15 10.89 -12.46
CA THR A 7 -11.84 11.56 -11.33
C THR A 7 -11.25 11.07 -10.00
N PRO A 8 -10.69 11.95 -9.16
CA PRO A 8 -10.11 11.56 -7.87
C PRO A 8 -11.15 10.94 -6.93
N ILE A 9 -10.74 9.94 -6.15
CA ILE A 9 -11.58 9.32 -5.13
C ILE A 9 -11.33 10.04 -3.79
N PRO A 10 -12.31 10.84 -3.28
CA PRO A 10 -12.16 11.56 -2.03
C PRO A 10 -12.35 10.66 -0.80
N ASN A 11 -12.06 11.20 0.38
CA ASN A 11 -12.43 10.61 1.69
C ASN A 11 -11.88 9.19 1.97
N LYS A 12 -10.66 8.90 1.51
CA LYS A 12 -9.99 7.62 1.79
C LYS A 12 -9.59 7.51 3.26
N TYR A 13 -9.84 6.35 3.89
CA TYR A 13 -9.43 6.10 5.28
C TYR A 13 -7.91 6.12 5.46
N ALA A 14 -7.20 5.41 4.58
CA ALA A 14 -5.75 5.28 4.57
C ALA A 14 -5.14 5.77 3.24
N PHE A 15 -3.81 5.90 3.19
CA PHE A 15 -3.07 6.35 2.00
C PHE A 15 -3.63 7.66 1.41
N ARG A 16 -4.01 8.62 2.27
CA ARG A 16 -4.72 9.86 1.88
C ARG A 16 -3.95 10.73 0.89
N ILE A 17 -2.63 10.64 0.89
CA ILE A 17 -1.76 11.41 -0.02
C ILE A 17 -1.76 10.83 -1.44
N VAL A 18 -1.99 9.52 -1.60
CA VAL A 18 -1.96 8.83 -2.90
C VAL A 18 -3.14 9.29 -3.76
N GLN A 19 -2.93 9.58 -5.04
CA GLN A 19 -4.00 10.00 -5.95
C GLN A 19 -4.63 8.78 -6.63
N ASN A 20 -5.62 8.17 -5.96
CA ASN A 20 -6.42 7.11 -6.56
C ASN A 20 -7.58 7.77 -7.32
N CYS A 21 -7.80 7.37 -8.57
CA CYS A 21 -8.84 7.94 -9.42
C CYS A 21 -9.69 6.83 -10.06
N GLN A 22 -10.97 7.12 -10.28
CA GLN A 22 -11.78 6.40 -11.26
C GLN A 22 -11.38 6.89 -12.66
N ILE A 23 -11.08 5.96 -13.57
CA ILE A 23 -10.65 6.28 -14.93
C ILE A 23 -11.72 5.76 -15.90
N GLU A 24 -12.21 6.65 -16.75
CA GLU A 24 -13.20 6.36 -17.79
C GLU A 24 -12.58 6.55 -19.17
N PHE A 25 -12.91 5.63 -20.07
CA PHE A 25 -12.46 5.64 -21.46
C PHE A 25 -13.68 5.72 -22.37
N ASP A 26 -13.88 6.86 -23.02
CA ASP A 26 -14.93 7.10 -24.01
C ASP A 26 -14.32 7.45 -25.36
N ASN A 27 -14.40 6.50 -26.30
CA ASN A 27 -13.81 6.60 -27.64
C ASN A 27 -12.35 7.10 -27.63
N ALA A 28 -11.59 6.68 -26.61
CA ALA A 28 -10.20 7.06 -26.42
C ALA A 28 -9.34 6.51 -27.57
N LYS A 29 -8.64 7.40 -28.28
CA LYS A 29 -7.72 7.03 -29.35
C LYS A 29 -6.29 7.04 -28.83
N LEU A 30 -5.58 5.94 -29.07
CA LEU A 30 -4.17 5.77 -28.72
C LEU A 30 -3.36 5.47 -29.98
N PRO A 31 -2.14 6.00 -30.11
CA PRO A 31 -1.26 5.65 -31.20
C PRO A 31 -0.74 4.21 -31.06
N LEU A 32 -0.39 3.56 -32.17
CA LEU A 32 -0.02 2.14 -32.21
C LEU A 32 1.26 1.82 -31.42
N ASP A 33 2.17 2.79 -31.32
CA ASP A 33 3.39 2.72 -30.53
C ASP A 33 3.16 2.64 -29.01
N SER A 34 1.96 2.99 -28.54
CA SER A 34 1.55 2.83 -27.13
C SER A 34 1.10 1.40 -26.80
N LEU A 35 1.09 0.50 -27.78
CA LEU A 35 0.76 -0.91 -27.57
C LEU A 35 1.85 -1.58 -26.73
N LEU A 36 1.43 -2.34 -25.71
CA LEU A 36 2.32 -3.20 -24.94
C LEU A 36 2.35 -4.59 -25.57
N PRO A 37 3.35 -4.95 -26.40
CA PRO A 37 3.32 -6.17 -27.21
C PRO A 37 3.32 -7.46 -26.39
N GLY A 38 3.82 -7.42 -25.14
CA GLY A 38 3.80 -8.56 -24.23
C GLY A 38 2.45 -8.78 -23.51
N ALA A 39 1.53 -7.83 -23.58
CA ALA A 39 0.23 -7.90 -22.89
C ALA A 39 -0.86 -8.55 -23.75
N THR A 40 -0.56 -9.71 -24.37
CA THR A 40 -1.45 -10.38 -25.33
C THR A 40 -2.61 -11.13 -24.68
N ASN A 41 -2.44 -11.61 -23.45
CA ASN A 41 -3.48 -12.24 -22.66
C ASN A 41 -3.20 -12.07 -21.15
N TYR A 42 -4.16 -12.47 -20.31
CA TYR A 42 -4.06 -12.32 -18.87
C TYR A 42 -2.81 -12.98 -18.28
N LYS A 43 -2.50 -14.22 -18.69
CA LYS A 43 -1.38 -15.03 -18.15
C LYS A 43 -0.02 -14.46 -18.55
N GLU A 44 0.11 -14.04 -19.81
CA GLU A 44 1.38 -13.57 -20.37
C GLU A 44 1.70 -12.11 -19.99
N GLY A 45 0.69 -11.28 -19.73
CA GLY A 45 0.85 -9.88 -19.33
C GLY A 45 0.54 -9.63 -17.85
N VAL A 46 -0.76 -9.55 -17.52
CA VAL A 46 -1.27 -9.07 -16.22
C VAL A 46 -0.77 -9.93 -15.05
N GLU A 47 -0.86 -11.25 -15.18
CA GLU A 47 -0.49 -12.19 -14.11
C GLU A 47 0.98 -12.07 -13.73
N LYS A 48 1.88 -11.93 -14.70
CA LYS A 48 3.32 -11.79 -14.45
C LYS A 48 3.64 -10.53 -13.66
N VAL A 49 3.05 -9.39 -14.06
CA VAL A 49 3.22 -8.11 -13.37
C VAL A 49 2.65 -8.19 -11.95
N LEU A 50 1.46 -8.76 -11.79
CA LEU A 50 0.84 -8.92 -10.47
C LEU A 50 1.69 -9.81 -9.54
N LYS A 51 2.21 -10.93 -10.04
CA LYS A 51 3.11 -11.82 -9.27
C LYS A 51 4.33 -11.08 -8.74
N HIS A 52 4.99 -10.29 -9.59
CA HIS A 52 6.16 -9.52 -9.17
C HIS A 52 5.78 -8.42 -8.16
N SER A 53 4.70 -7.69 -8.42
CA SER A 53 4.26 -6.58 -7.56
C SER A 53 3.92 -7.02 -6.13
N ARG A 54 3.44 -8.26 -5.92
CA ARG A 54 3.13 -8.80 -4.58
C ARG A 54 4.34 -8.78 -3.65
N ILE A 55 5.54 -9.04 -4.17
CA ILE A 55 6.77 -9.02 -3.38
C ILE A 55 7.05 -7.61 -2.86
N ILE A 56 6.84 -6.60 -3.70
CA ILE A 56 7.06 -5.19 -3.35
C ILE A 56 6.04 -4.75 -2.28
N VAL A 57 4.78 -5.17 -2.40
CA VAL A 57 3.74 -4.89 -1.39
C VAL A 57 4.10 -5.49 -0.03
N ILE A 58 4.67 -6.71 0.00
CA ILE A 58 5.14 -7.34 1.25
C ILE A 58 6.22 -6.48 1.92
N TRP A 59 7.18 -5.95 1.16
CA TRP A 59 8.22 -5.07 1.72
C TRP A 59 7.67 -3.80 2.33
N ASN A 60 6.67 -3.18 1.71
CA ASN A 60 5.99 -2.01 2.28
C ASN A 60 5.31 -2.34 3.62
N ALA A 61 4.67 -3.51 3.73
CA ALA A 61 4.04 -3.96 4.96
C ALA A 61 5.07 -4.20 6.08
N ILE A 62 6.19 -4.86 5.77
CA ILE A 62 7.28 -5.08 6.73
C ILE A 62 7.83 -3.75 7.25
N GLY A 63 8.10 -2.80 6.35
CA GLY A 63 8.55 -1.45 6.73
C GLY A 63 7.57 -0.73 7.65
N GLY A 64 6.27 -0.82 7.34
CA GLY A 64 5.19 -0.30 8.19
C GLY A 64 5.19 -0.92 9.60
N CYS A 65 5.27 -2.24 9.70
CA CYS A 65 5.32 -2.96 10.98
C CYS A 65 6.55 -2.56 11.81
N ILE A 66 7.73 -2.47 11.19
CA ILE A 66 8.96 -2.02 11.86
C ILE A 66 8.80 -0.58 12.39
N GLY A 67 8.22 0.31 11.59
CA GLY A 67 7.96 1.70 11.98
C GLY A 67 7.03 1.79 13.19
N VAL A 68 5.91 1.05 13.16
CA VAL A 68 4.95 0.98 14.27
C VAL A 68 5.62 0.45 15.54
N TYR A 69 6.36 -0.66 15.45
CA TYR A 69 7.06 -1.24 16.59
C TYR A 69 8.05 -0.26 17.22
N LYS A 70 8.92 0.37 16.41
CA LYS A 70 9.89 1.35 16.89
C LYS A 70 9.22 2.55 17.56
N ASN A 71 8.11 3.03 17.00
CA ASN A 71 7.38 4.16 17.56
C ASN A 71 6.72 3.80 18.89
N ALA A 72 6.07 2.63 18.98
CA ALA A 72 5.48 2.13 20.21
C ALA A 72 6.53 1.93 21.31
N LEU A 73 7.68 1.31 20.97
CA LEU A 73 8.79 1.12 21.90
C LEU A 73 9.36 2.45 22.40
N ARG A 74 9.56 3.43 21.50
CA ARG A 74 10.02 4.76 21.91
C ARG A 74 9.03 5.42 22.85
N TYR A 75 7.73 5.35 22.56
CA TYR A 75 6.69 5.93 23.41
C TYR A 75 6.68 5.34 24.82
N THR A 76 6.79 4.01 24.95
CA THR A 76 6.80 3.33 26.26
C THR A 76 8.07 3.60 27.06
N LEU A 77 9.22 3.79 26.39
CA LEU A 77 10.49 4.11 27.06
C LEU A 77 10.63 5.60 27.42
N GLN A 78 10.03 6.51 26.65
CA GLN A 78 10.07 7.95 26.93
C GLN A 78 9.04 8.38 27.98
N SER A 79 7.88 7.73 28.02
CA SER A 79 6.94 7.92 29.13
C SER A 79 7.51 7.20 30.36
N ASN A 80 7.91 7.93 31.40
CA ASN A 80 8.27 7.42 32.73
C ASN A 80 7.07 6.77 33.49
N SER A 81 6.16 6.13 32.76
CA SER A 81 4.97 5.48 33.29
C SER A 81 5.34 4.06 33.71
N SER A 82 5.94 3.94 34.89
CA SER A 82 6.29 2.67 35.56
C SER A 82 5.12 1.66 35.59
N ALA A 83 3.86 2.11 35.54
CA ALA A 83 2.67 1.26 35.47
C ALA A 83 2.49 0.52 34.12
N VAL A 84 2.84 1.13 32.98
CA VAL A 84 2.63 0.52 31.64
C VAL A 84 3.68 -0.57 31.39
N LEU A 85 4.92 -0.34 31.82
CA LEU A 85 5.98 -1.34 31.77
C LEU A 85 5.66 -2.53 32.68
N SER A 86 5.14 -2.31 33.89
CA SER A 86 4.72 -3.41 34.79
C SER A 86 3.56 -4.25 34.23
N LEU A 87 2.56 -3.64 33.59
CA LEU A 87 1.44 -4.36 32.96
C LEU A 87 1.89 -5.18 31.74
N ALA A 88 2.71 -4.59 30.87
CA ALA A 88 3.24 -5.30 29.70
C ALA A 88 4.13 -6.50 30.11
N PHE A 89 4.98 -6.31 31.13
CA PHE A 89 5.86 -7.36 31.66
C PHE A 89 5.08 -8.45 32.44
N SER A 90 3.98 -8.07 33.10
CA SER A 90 3.04 -9.02 33.73
C SER A 90 2.31 -9.87 32.70
N TRP A 91 1.97 -9.31 31.53
CA TRP A 91 1.22 -10.03 30.50
C TRP A 91 2.12 -11.01 29.74
N SER A 92 3.38 -10.64 29.46
CA SER A 92 4.34 -11.53 28.77
C SER A 92 4.80 -12.74 29.60
N ARG A 93 4.62 -12.72 30.93
CA ARG A 93 4.95 -13.85 31.83
C ARG A 93 3.78 -14.83 32.04
N ARG A 94 2.58 -14.54 31.53
CA ARG A 94 1.38 -15.40 31.64
C ARG A 94 1.09 -16.24 30.39
N SER A 95 1.97 -16.16 29.40
CA SER A 95 1.92 -16.93 28.15
C SER A 95 3.10 -17.89 28.07
#